data_AF-A0AAD9G5P9-F1
#
_entry.id   AF-A0AAD9G5P9-F1
#
_cell.length_a   1.000
_cell.length_b   1.000
_cell.length_c   1.000
_cell.angle_alpha   90.00
_cell.angle_beta   90.00
_cell.angle_gamma   90.00
#
_symmetry.space_group_name_H-M   'P 1'
#
loop_
_entity.id
_entity.type
_entity.pdbx_description
1 polymer ?
#
loop_
_entity_poly.entity_id
_entity_poly.type
_entity_poly.pdbx_seq_one_letter_code
_entity_poly.pdbx_strand_id
1 'polypeptide(L)'
;MEEKAPAQPTGAFFAYLYDFMQYQVIYQVIAFRFFSQTFSNFSVTAASKIKSLWADVEPLNDGIASMLSYLVTFLALWALRKWGLHWNWRWVVIVCQVVVVVIDCFPTFLTIWDVYRSQWFWLGVPLIAEVPTAIGELIAKLFVIEIAEPGSEATIMGLIISINNIGTSFSTVMYKSIDAHFKLTTAQVTKDSHEVRVHVTYAYLIAYAFNLASIAFVFWLPRQKEHAHELRRVGNKSKLMGFLTVLYITFGFIWVVLTNGLTLSSKTSCLRIAGGTGC
;
A
#
# COMPACT_ATOMS: atom_id res chain seq x y z
N MET A 1 -13.44 -19.54 -34.04
CA MET A 1 -14.22 -18.29 -34.09
C MET A 1 -14.56 -17.97 -32.65
N GLU A 2 -13.92 -16.97 -32.04
CA GLU A 2 -14.32 -16.50 -30.71
C GLU A 2 -15.75 -15.94 -30.83
N GLU A 3 -16.69 -16.59 -30.16
CA GLU A 3 -18.06 -16.14 -30.05
C GLU A 3 -18.04 -14.79 -29.30
N LYS A 4 -18.27 -13.70 -30.03
CA LYS A 4 -18.32 -12.35 -29.44
C LYS A 4 -19.44 -12.34 -28.42
N ALA A 5 -19.06 -12.31 -27.14
CA ALA A 5 -20.00 -12.17 -26.05
C ALA A 5 -20.90 -10.95 -26.30
N PRO A 6 -22.23 -11.06 -26.12
CA PRO A 6 -23.14 -9.95 -26.33
C PRO A 6 -22.75 -8.78 -25.43
N ALA A 7 -22.77 -7.56 -26.00
CA ALA A 7 -22.40 -6.35 -25.27
C ALA A 7 -23.30 -6.19 -24.04
N GLN A 8 -22.72 -6.35 -22.86
CA GLN A 8 -23.48 -6.16 -21.63
C GLN A 8 -23.86 -4.68 -21.47
N PRO A 9 -25.12 -4.37 -21.13
CA PRO A 9 -25.55 -2.99 -20.94
C PRO A 9 -24.77 -2.36 -19.78
N THR A 10 -23.98 -1.32 -20.08
CA THR A 10 -23.11 -0.62 -19.12
C THR A 10 -23.87 -0.09 -17.91
N GLY A 11 -25.10 0.39 -18.11
CA GLY A 11 -25.96 0.87 -17.03
C GLY A 11 -26.35 -0.21 -16.01
N ALA A 12 -26.64 -1.43 -16.48
CA ALA A 12 -26.96 -2.54 -15.59
C ALA A 12 -25.73 -2.98 -14.77
N PHE A 13 -24.54 -2.92 -15.38
CA PHE A 13 -23.28 -3.18 -14.70
C PHE A 13 -22.98 -2.16 -13.59
N PHE A 14 -23.15 -0.86 -13.85
CA PHE A 14 -22.97 0.18 -12.82
C PHE A 14 -24.03 0.09 -11.71
N ALA A 15 -25.27 -0.25 -12.05
CA ALA A 15 -26.32 -0.49 -11.05
C ALA A 15 -26.00 -1.69 -10.16
N TYR A 16 -25.49 -2.79 -10.74
CA TYR A 16 -25.00 -3.95 -10.01
C TYR A 16 -23.84 -3.60 -9.08
N LEU A 17 -22.82 -2.87 -9.58
CA LEU A 17 -21.71 -2.41 -8.75
C LEU A 17 -22.17 -1.52 -7.59
N TYR A 18 -23.13 -0.63 -7.83
CA TYR A 18 -23.67 0.24 -6.80
C TYR A 18 -24.45 -0.54 -5.73
N ASP A 19 -25.28 -1.51 -6.12
CA ASP A 19 -25.97 -2.39 -5.17
C ASP A 19 -24.97 -3.25 -4.39
N PHE A 20 -23.92 -3.73 -5.06
CA PHE A 20 -22.87 -4.54 -4.46
C PHE A 20 -22.07 -3.77 -3.39
N MET A 21 -21.75 -2.49 -3.63
CA MET A 21 -21.05 -1.65 -2.66
C MET A 21 -21.87 -1.35 -1.40
N GLN A 22 -23.19 -1.58 -1.40
CA GLN A 22 -24.03 -1.34 -0.21
C GLN A 22 -23.96 -2.47 0.82
N TYR A 23 -23.46 -3.65 0.46
CA TYR A 23 -23.33 -4.76 1.39
C TYR A 23 -22.30 -4.45 2.48
N GLN A 24 -22.65 -4.77 3.73
CA GLN A 24 -21.81 -4.54 4.90
C GLN A 24 -20.37 -5.00 4.74
N VAL A 25 -20.20 -6.23 4.28
CA VAL A 25 -18.88 -6.81 4.07
C VAL A 25 -18.10 -6.02 3.04
N ILE A 26 -18.73 -5.58 1.96
CA ILE A 26 -18.05 -4.96 0.83
C ILE A 26 -17.52 -3.58 1.19
N TYR A 27 -18.34 -2.69 1.74
CA TYR A 27 -17.84 -1.36 2.09
C TYR A 27 -16.81 -1.40 3.22
N GLN A 28 -16.92 -2.30 4.19
CA GLN A 28 -15.92 -2.45 5.27
C GLN A 28 -14.56 -2.84 4.70
N VAL A 29 -14.57 -3.68 3.66
CA VAL A 29 -13.38 -4.24 3.05
C VAL A 29 -12.74 -3.26 2.11
N ILE A 30 -13.54 -2.57 1.31
CA ILE A 30 -13.06 -1.48 0.46
C ILE A 30 -12.47 -0.37 1.33
N ALA A 31 -13.13 -0.01 2.45
CA ALA A 31 -12.59 0.96 3.39
C ALA A 31 -11.28 0.47 4.01
N PHE A 32 -11.26 -0.76 4.54
CA PHE A 32 -10.04 -1.37 5.07
C PHE A 32 -8.91 -1.32 4.05
N ARG A 33 -9.15 -1.74 2.80
CA ARG A 33 -8.14 -1.75 1.75
C ARG A 33 -7.63 -0.36 1.43
N PHE A 34 -8.53 0.61 1.24
CA PHE A 34 -8.14 1.98 0.95
C PHE A 34 -7.28 2.58 2.08
N PHE A 35 -7.81 2.60 3.31
CA PHE A 35 -7.14 3.24 4.43
C PHE A 35 -5.89 2.49 4.88
N SER A 36 -5.95 1.15 4.94
CA SER A 36 -4.76 0.34 5.25
C SER A 36 -3.67 0.58 4.21
N GLN A 37 -3.99 0.57 2.90
CA GLN A 37 -3.00 0.80 1.86
C GLN A 37 -2.42 2.22 1.92
N THR A 38 -3.24 3.24 2.14
CA THR A 38 -2.78 4.62 2.27
C THR A 38 -1.82 4.80 3.45
N PHE A 39 -2.10 4.17 4.59
CA PHE A 39 -1.27 4.32 5.79
C PHE A 39 -0.05 3.38 5.79
N SER A 40 -0.16 2.17 5.23
CA SER A 40 0.94 1.19 5.18
C SER A 40 1.96 1.46 4.06
N ASN A 41 1.61 2.30 3.08
CA ASN A 41 2.55 2.73 2.03
C ASN A 41 3.18 4.08 2.35
N PHE A 42 3.07 4.55 3.60
CA PHE A 42 3.66 5.81 4.00
C PHE A 42 5.18 5.63 4.04
N SER A 43 5.87 6.36 3.17
CA SER A 43 7.33 6.28 3.01
C SER A 43 7.95 7.66 3.20
N VAL A 44 9.26 7.77 3.01
CA VAL A 44 10.00 9.03 3.14
C VAL A 44 10.70 9.32 1.83
N THR A 45 10.62 10.57 1.36
CA THR A 45 11.24 11.06 0.12
C THR A 45 12.76 10.91 0.13
N ALA A 46 13.36 10.86 1.33
CA ALA A 46 14.79 10.61 1.51
C ALA A 46 15.18 9.13 1.34
N ALA A 47 14.25 8.16 1.34
CA ALA A 47 14.58 6.74 1.24
C ALA A 47 15.38 6.42 -0.04
N SER A 48 14.95 6.95 -1.19
CA SER A 48 15.66 6.79 -2.46
C SER A 48 17.03 7.48 -2.47
N LYS A 49 17.16 8.59 -1.74
CA LYS A 49 18.42 9.35 -1.63
C LYS A 49 19.40 8.66 -0.70
N ILE A 50 18.94 8.09 0.41
CA ILE A 50 19.77 7.30 1.33
C ILE A 50 20.31 6.07 0.62
N LYS A 51 19.46 5.37 -0.14
CA LYS A 51 19.84 4.22 -0.95
C LYS A 51 21.00 4.52 -1.91
N SER A 52 20.93 5.64 -2.64
CA SER A 52 21.95 5.98 -3.65
C SER A 52 23.15 6.75 -3.10
N LEU A 53 22.99 7.61 -2.09
CA LEU A 53 24.05 8.50 -1.60
C LEU A 53 24.74 8.02 -0.31
N TRP A 54 24.06 7.27 0.55
CA TRP A 54 24.62 6.82 1.83
C TRP A 54 24.93 5.33 1.83
N ALA A 55 24.09 4.53 1.20
CA ALA A 55 24.31 3.10 1.03
C ALA A 55 25.06 2.76 -0.28
N ASP A 56 25.31 3.76 -1.14
CA ASP A 56 26.04 3.66 -2.42
C ASP A 56 25.60 2.46 -3.28
N VAL A 57 24.30 2.14 -3.25
CA VAL A 57 23.78 0.95 -3.93
C VAL A 57 23.90 1.08 -5.44
N GLU A 58 24.70 0.22 -6.06
CA GLU A 58 24.79 0.12 -7.50
C GLU A 58 23.48 -0.42 -8.12
N PRO A 59 23.05 0.11 -9.29
CA PRO A 59 21.84 -0.37 -9.96
C PRO A 59 21.84 -1.87 -10.26
N LEU A 60 23.02 -2.48 -10.48
CA LEU A 60 23.15 -3.91 -10.70
C LEU A 60 22.78 -4.71 -9.44
N ASN A 61 23.32 -4.32 -8.28
CA ASN A 61 23.03 -4.98 -7.01
C ASN A 61 21.55 -4.79 -6.62
N ASP A 62 20.98 -3.63 -6.93
CA ASP A 62 19.55 -3.39 -6.75
C ASP A 62 18.67 -4.31 -7.61
N GLY A 63 19.06 -4.51 -8.87
CA GLY A 63 18.40 -5.45 -9.77
C GLY A 63 18.47 -6.88 -9.25
N ILE A 64 19.64 -7.33 -8.80
CA ILE A 64 19.83 -8.67 -8.22
C ILE A 64 18.99 -8.85 -6.95
N ALA A 65 19.00 -7.87 -6.04
CA ALA A 65 18.18 -7.91 -4.83
C ALA A 65 16.69 -7.99 -5.16
N SER A 66 16.22 -7.24 -6.16
CA SER A 66 14.83 -7.30 -6.61
C SER A 66 14.45 -8.69 -7.14
N MET A 67 15.34 -9.34 -7.91
CA MET A 67 15.12 -10.71 -8.39
C MET A 67 15.05 -11.71 -7.24
N LEU A 68 15.93 -11.58 -6.24
CA LEU A 68 15.92 -12.40 -5.04
C LEU A 68 14.62 -12.19 -4.24
N SER A 69 14.11 -10.96 -4.13
CA SER A 69 12.84 -10.66 -3.45
C SER A 69 11.67 -11.40 -4.08
N TYR A 70 11.62 -11.53 -5.41
CA TYR A 70 10.57 -12.32 -6.08
C TYR A 70 10.66 -13.82 -5.76
N LEU A 71 11.87 -14.38 -5.68
CA LEU A 71 12.07 -15.77 -5.28
C LEU A 71 11.65 -16.02 -3.83
N VAL A 72 12.04 -15.11 -2.93
CA VAL A 72 11.65 -15.14 -1.51
C VAL A 72 10.14 -15.03 -1.36
N THR A 73 9.50 -14.12 -2.10
CA THR A 73 8.05 -13.95 -2.13
C THR A 73 7.36 -15.23 -2.61
N PHE A 74 7.86 -15.87 -3.66
CA PHE A 74 7.30 -17.13 -4.15
C PHE A 74 7.36 -18.23 -3.09
N LEU A 75 8.49 -18.38 -2.41
CA LEU A 75 8.65 -19.35 -1.31
C LEU A 75 7.72 -19.04 -0.12
N ALA A 76 7.57 -17.76 0.22
CA ALA A 76 6.66 -17.31 1.28
C ALA A 76 5.20 -17.64 0.96
N LEU A 77 4.76 -17.39 -0.28
CA LEU A 77 3.41 -17.71 -0.74
C LEU A 77 3.16 -19.23 -0.76
N TRP A 78 4.16 -20.02 -1.17
CA TRP A 78 4.07 -21.48 -1.14
C TRP A 78 3.93 -22.01 0.29
N ALA A 79 4.74 -21.51 1.22
CA ALA A 79 4.66 -21.83 2.64
C ALA A 79 3.29 -21.45 3.23
N LEU A 80 2.81 -20.25 2.92
CA LEU A 80 1.52 -19.76 3.38
C LEU A 80 0.35 -20.58 2.83
N ARG A 81 0.40 -21.03 1.58
CA ARG A 81 -0.61 -21.93 1.02
C ARG A 81 -0.70 -23.24 1.80
N LYS A 82 0.43 -23.75 2.29
CA LYS A 82 0.50 -25.03 3.02
C LYS A 82 0.06 -24.91 4.48
N TRP A 83 0.39 -23.80 5.16
CA TRP A 83 0.21 -23.66 6.61
C TRP A 83 -0.75 -22.54 7.05
N GLY A 84 -1.00 -21.53 6.20
CA GLY A 84 -1.72 -20.31 6.57
C GLY A 84 -3.24 -20.39 6.53
N LEU A 85 -3.82 -21.49 6.05
CA LEU A 85 -5.27 -21.59 5.82
C LEU A 85 -6.11 -21.51 7.10
N HIS A 86 -5.54 -21.95 8.23
CA HIS A 86 -6.22 -22.01 9.53
C HIS A 86 -5.89 -20.83 10.46
N TRP A 87 -5.07 -19.87 10.01
CA TRP A 87 -4.64 -18.77 10.85
C TRP A 87 -5.72 -17.69 10.97
N ASN A 88 -5.76 -17.02 12.13
CA ASN A 88 -6.61 -15.86 12.30
C ASN A 88 -6.04 -14.68 11.51
N TRP A 89 -6.77 -14.28 10.47
CA TRP A 89 -6.31 -13.30 9.49
C TRP A 89 -6.00 -11.93 10.06
N ARG A 90 -6.76 -11.48 11.07
CA ARG A 90 -6.48 -10.21 11.73
C ARG A 90 -5.11 -10.23 12.38
N TRP A 91 -4.80 -11.30 13.13
CA TRP A 91 -3.53 -11.43 13.80
C TRP A 91 -2.37 -11.54 12.83
N VAL A 92 -2.54 -12.26 11.71
CA VAL A 92 -1.47 -12.36 10.71
C VAL A 92 -1.17 -11.00 10.10
N VAL A 93 -2.19 -10.24 9.68
CA VAL A 93 -1.97 -8.89 9.12
C VAL A 93 -1.31 -7.96 10.14
N ILE A 94 -1.73 -8.00 11.41
CA ILE A 94 -1.14 -7.19 12.49
C ILE A 94 0.33 -7.56 12.70
N VAL A 95 0.62 -8.86 12.85
CA VAL A 95 1.99 -9.35 13.08
C VAL A 95 2.88 -9.03 11.88
N CYS A 96 2.41 -9.26 10.65
CA CYS A 96 3.14 -8.91 9.44
C CYS A 96 3.47 -7.41 9.40
N GLN A 97 2.51 -6.53 9.68
CA GLN A 97 2.74 -5.09 9.66
C GLN A 97 3.76 -4.65 10.73
N VAL A 98 3.65 -5.18 11.96
CA VAL A 98 4.62 -4.88 13.02
C VAL A 98 6.01 -5.40 12.65
N VAL A 99 6.10 -6.62 12.11
CA VAL A 99 7.36 -7.23 11.69
C VAL A 99 8.02 -6.43 10.57
N VAL A 100 7.26 -5.96 9.56
CA VAL A 100 7.77 -5.07 8.51
C VAL A 100 8.39 -3.80 9.10
N VAL A 101 7.66 -3.12 9.99
CA VAL A 101 8.14 -1.87 10.62
C VAL A 101 9.39 -2.13 11.46
N VAL A 102 9.44 -3.23 12.22
CA VAL A 102 10.58 -3.57 13.07
C VAL A 102 11.81 -3.92 12.24
N ILE A 103 11.65 -4.75 11.20
CA ILE A 103 12.73 -5.13 10.29
C ILE A 103 13.29 -3.90 9.58
N ASP A 104 12.43 -2.95 9.19
CA ASP A 104 12.86 -1.73 8.50
C ASP A 104 13.51 -0.71 9.44
N CYS A 105 12.99 -0.58 10.65
CA CYS A 105 13.45 0.39 11.66
C CYS A 105 14.93 0.21 12.03
N PHE A 106 15.35 -1.02 12.40
CA PHE A 106 16.71 -1.24 12.91
C PHE A 106 17.81 -0.84 11.91
N PRO A 107 17.82 -1.35 10.67
CA PRO A 107 18.87 -1.05 9.71
C PRO A 107 18.80 0.40 9.22
N THR A 108 17.58 0.95 9.12
CA THR A 108 17.37 2.35 8.70
C THR A 108 18.00 3.31 9.70
N PHE A 109 17.74 3.15 11.00
CA PHE A 109 18.37 4.02 12.01
C PHE A 109 19.89 3.81 12.11
N LEU A 110 20.38 2.57 11.96
CA LEU A 110 21.84 2.30 11.93
C LEU A 110 22.53 2.99 10.74
N THR A 111 21.85 3.05 9.58
CA THR A 111 22.35 3.72 8.38
C THR A 111 22.31 5.24 8.53
N ILE A 112 21.23 5.79 9.10
CA ILE A 112 21.08 7.23 9.36
C ILE A 112 22.17 7.75 10.30
N TRP A 113 22.45 7.01 11.39
CA TRP A 113 23.44 7.41 12.39
C TRP A 113 24.88 7.02 12.07
N ASP A 114 25.12 6.43 10.89
CA ASP A 114 26.46 6.10 10.37
C ASP A 114 27.21 5.08 11.25
N VAL A 115 26.48 4.11 11.81
CA VAL A 115 27.08 3.01 12.58
C VAL A 115 27.53 1.89 11.64
N TYR A 116 26.70 1.56 10.64
CA TYR A 116 27.00 0.54 9.64
C TYR A 116 26.29 0.87 8.32
N ARG A 117 27.06 1.18 7.27
CA ARG A 117 26.57 1.50 5.91
C ARG A 117 27.14 0.48 4.93
N SER A 118 26.32 -0.51 4.56
CA SER A 118 26.69 -1.52 3.56
C SER A 118 25.54 -1.72 2.57
N GLN A 119 25.88 -1.83 1.28
CA GLN A 119 24.90 -2.04 0.20
C GLN A 119 23.96 -3.21 0.49
N TRP A 120 24.52 -4.37 0.85
CA TRP A 120 23.75 -5.58 1.15
C TRP A 120 22.97 -5.50 2.46
N PHE A 121 23.43 -4.67 3.39
CA PHE A 121 22.69 -4.42 4.63
C PHE A 121 21.43 -3.61 4.36
N TRP A 122 21.50 -2.57 3.52
CA TRP A 122 20.33 -1.79 3.10
C TRP A 122 19.40 -2.59 2.18
N LEU A 123 19.95 -3.38 1.26
CA LEU A 123 19.16 -4.23 0.34
C LEU A 123 18.56 -5.46 1.03
N GLY A 124 19.16 -5.96 2.10
CA GLY A 124 18.64 -7.09 2.89
C GLY A 124 17.33 -6.77 3.60
N VAL A 125 17.10 -5.50 3.96
CA VAL A 125 15.89 -5.04 4.64
C VAL A 125 14.63 -5.29 3.80
N PRO A 126 14.50 -4.75 2.56
CA PRO A 126 13.34 -4.99 1.73
C PRO A 126 13.20 -6.48 1.37
N LEU A 127 14.31 -7.22 1.23
CA LEU A 127 14.28 -8.67 0.98
C LEU A 127 13.53 -9.45 2.06
N ILE A 128 13.79 -9.15 3.33
CA ILE A 128 13.15 -9.85 4.45
C ILE A 128 11.73 -9.30 4.69
N ALA A 129 11.54 -7.99 4.54
CA ALA A 129 10.23 -7.35 4.69
C ALA A 129 9.23 -7.80 3.61
N GLU A 130 9.69 -8.33 2.46
CA GLU A 130 8.79 -8.78 1.40
C GLU A 130 8.00 -10.04 1.74
N VAL A 131 8.52 -10.89 2.62
CA VAL A 131 7.81 -12.06 3.12
C VAL A 131 6.50 -11.66 3.83
N PRO A 132 6.52 -10.86 4.92
CA PRO A 132 5.31 -10.45 5.61
C PRO A 132 4.40 -9.58 4.75
N THR A 133 4.94 -8.71 3.88
CA THR A 133 4.14 -7.91 2.94
C THR A 133 3.34 -8.80 1.99
N ALA A 134 4.00 -9.77 1.34
CA ALA A 134 3.34 -10.71 0.43
C ALA A 134 2.29 -11.58 1.12
N ILE A 135 2.55 -12.00 2.37
CA ILE A 135 1.61 -12.77 3.18
C ILE A 135 0.35 -11.96 3.47
N GLY A 136 0.51 -10.71 3.93
CA GLY A 136 -0.61 -9.81 4.21
C GLY A 136 -1.45 -9.52 2.97
N GLU A 137 -0.78 -9.28 1.83
CA GLU A 137 -1.45 -9.09 0.56
C GLU A 137 -2.26 -10.30 0.10
N LEU A 138 -1.68 -11.51 0.17
CA LEU A 138 -2.36 -12.74 -0.26
C LEU A 138 -3.59 -13.00 0.58
N ILE A 139 -3.48 -12.93 1.91
CA ILE A 139 -4.62 -13.18 2.81
C ILE A 139 -5.77 -12.26 2.48
N ALA A 140 -5.47 -10.97 2.29
CA ALA A 140 -6.51 -10.01 2.00
C ALA A 140 -7.05 -10.16 0.56
N LYS A 141 -6.32 -10.77 -0.39
CA LYS A 141 -6.81 -11.10 -1.75
C LYS A 141 -7.74 -12.32 -1.70
N LEU A 142 -7.33 -13.39 -1.00
CA LEU A 142 -8.16 -14.59 -0.78
C LEU A 142 -9.52 -14.23 -0.21
N PHE A 143 -9.53 -13.30 0.72
CA PHE A 143 -10.74 -12.80 1.33
C PHE A 143 -11.70 -12.12 0.33
N VAL A 144 -11.18 -11.31 -0.59
CA VAL A 144 -12.00 -10.66 -1.64
C VAL A 144 -12.63 -11.71 -2.55
N ILE A 145 -11.89 -12.74 -2.90
CA ILE A 145 -12.37 -13.86 -3.73
C ILE A 145 -13.49 -14.61 -3.00
N GLU A 146 -13.34 -14.88 -1.70
CA GLU A 146 -14.33 -15.61 -0.91
C GLU A 146 -15.69 -14.87 -0.80
N ILE A 147 -15.67 -13.54 -0.87
CA ILE A 147 -16.88 -12.72 -0.77
C ILE A 147 -17.50 -12.42 -2.13
N ALA A 148 -16.71 -12.49 -3.19
CA ALA A 148 -17.21 -12.28 -4.52
C ALA A 148 -18.32 -13.27 -4.90
N GLU A 149 -19.24 -12.83 -5.75
CA GLU A 149 -20.20 -13.73 -6.39
C GLU A 149 -19.50 -14.57 -7.45
N PRO A 150 -19.85 -15.86 -7.58
CA PRO A 150 -19.34 -16.70 -8.66
C PRO A 150 -19.53 -16.00 -10.01
N GLY A 151 -18.43 -15.77 -10.73
CA GLY A 151 -18.43 -15.05 -12.01
C GLY A 151 -18.18 -13.54 -11.94
N SER A 152 -18.22 -12.91 -10.76
CA SER A 152 -17.88 -11.48 -10.56
C SER A 152 -16.53 -11.26 -9.86
N GLU A 153 -15.82 -12.34 -9.52
CA GLU A 153 -14.53 -12.30 -8.80
C GLU A 153 -13.50 -11.39 -9.47
N ALA A 154 -13.34 -11.50 -10.79
CA ALA A 154 -12.41 -10.68 -11.56
C ALA A 154 -12.75 -9.18 -11.49
N THR A 155 -14.04 -8.84 -11.55
CA THR A 155 -14.51 -7.45 -11.45
C THR A 155 -14.18 -6.85 -10.09
N ILE A 156 -14.45 -7.60 -9.01
CA ILE A 156 -14.22 -7.14 -7.64
C ILE A 156 -12.73 -7.05 -7.35
N MET A 157 -11.94 -8.02 -7.81
CA MET A 157 -10.47 -7.95 -7.72
C MET A 157 -9.92 -6.74 -8.47
N GLY A 158 -10.39 -6.48 -9.70
CA GLY A 158 -10.01 -5.30 -10.46
C GLY A 158 -10.35 -3.99 -9.75
N LEU A 159 -11.52 -3.92 -9.10
CA LEU A 159 -11.93 -2.79 -8.28
C LEU A 159 -10.97 -2.60 -7.08
N ILE A 160 -10.67 -3.67 -6.33
CA ILE A 160 -9.77 -3.61 -5.17
C ILE A 160 -8.34 -3.22 -5.57
N ILE A 161 -7.84 -3.75 -6.69
CA ILE A 161 -6.52 -3.35 -7.22
C ILE A 161 -6.51 -1.85 -7.56
N SER A 162 -7.58 -1.36 -8.20
CA SER A 162 -7.71 0.06 -8.52
C SER A 162 -7.74 0.93 -7.26
N ILE A 163 -8.47 0.51 -6.22
CA ILE A 163 -8.52 1.19 -4.92
C ILE A 163 -7.15 1.21 -4.25
N ASN A 164 -6.40 0.11 -4.30
CA ASN A 164 -5.05 0.05 -3.73
C ASN A 164 -4.11 1.03 -4.45
N ASN A 165 -4.16 1.09 -5.78
CA ASN A 165 -3.36 2.05 -6.56
C ASN A 165 -3.69 3.49 -6.18
N ILE A 166 -4.98 3.80 -6.00
CA ILE A 166 -5.42 5.12 -5.51
C ILE A 166 -4.85 5.36 -4.10
N GLY A 167 -4.95 4.39 -3.19
CA GLY A 167 -4.42 4.50 -1.83
C GLY A 167 -2.92 4.81 -1.80
N THR A 168 -2.13 4.16 -2.66
CA THR A 168 -0.69 4.40 -2.81
C THR A 168 -0.39 5.81 -3.32
N SER A 169 -1.16 6.31 -4.29
CA SER A 169 -1.01 7.70 -4.76
C SER A 169 -1.33 8.72 -3.68
N PHE A 170 -2.39 8.49 -2.87
CA PHE A 170 -2.69 9.35 -1.72
C PHE A 170 -1.57 9.34 -0.68
N SER A 171 -1.07 8.16 -0.33
CA SER A 171 0.10 8.03 0.55
C SER A 171 1.26 8.90 0.05
N THR A 172 1.56 8.79 -1.25
CA THR A 172 2.63 9.54 -1.91
C THR A 172 2.51 11.04 -1.76
N VAL A 173 1.31 11.58 -1.96
CA VAL A 173 1.07 13.01 -1.79
C VAL A 173 1.18 13.41 -0.32
N MET A 174 0.62 12.61 0.60
CA MET A 174 0.65 12.91 2.03
C MET A 174 2.08 12.94 2.56
N TYR A 175 2.89 11.91 2.31
CA TYR A 175 4.26 11.89 2.83
C TYR A 175 5.13 12.95 2.17
N LYS A 176 4.99 13.22 0.86
CA LYS A 176 5.71 14.31 0.20
C LYS A 176 5.33 15.67 0.77
N SER A 177 4.07 15.87 1.12
CA SER A 177 3.60 17.11 1.74
C SER A 177 4.19 17.29 3.14
N ILE A 178 4.28 16.22 3.93
CA ILE A 178 4.94 16.27 5.25
C ILE A 178 6.44 16.51 5.08
N ASP A 179 7.08 15.78 4.18
CA ASP A 179 8.50 15.85 3.86
C ASP A 179 8.93 17.23 3.32
N ALA A 180 8.03 17.96 2.67
CA ALA A 180 8.29 19.32 2.19
C ALA A 180 8.58 20.32 3.33
N HIS A 181 8.17 20.02 4.56
CA HIS A 181 8.52 20.81 5.75
C HIS A 181 9.92 20.48 6.30
N PHE A 182 10.54 19.39 5.84
CA PHE A 182 11.86 18.95 6.25
C PHE A 182 12.93 19.27 5.21
N LYS A 183 14.17 19.46 5.67
CA LYS A 183 15.36 19.72 4.84
C LYS A 183 15.88 18.42 4.20
N LEU A 184 15.08 17.80 3.34
CA LEU A 184 15.37 16.50 2.69
C LEU A 184 15.91 16.67 1.25
N THR A 185 16.40 17.85 0.89
CA THR A 185 16.92 18.15 -0.46
C THR A 185 18.22 17.39 -0.72
N THR A 186 18.47 16.99 -1.97
CA THR A 186 19.63 16.16 -2.36
C THR A 186 20.96 16.79 -1.91
N ALA A 187 21.12 18.10 -2.06
CA ALA A 187 22.31 18.84 -1.60
C ALA A 187 22.52 18.81 -0.07
N GLN A 188 21.44 18.66 0.71
CA GLN A 188 21.52 18.59 2.17
C GLN A 188 21.82 17.16 2.63
N VAL A 189 21.24 16.16 1.98
CA VAL A 189 21.52 14.73 2.25
C VAL A 189 22.99 14.39 1.95
N THR A 190 23.58 14.97 0.90
CA THR A 190 25.03 14.82 0.59
C THR A 190 25.94 15.46 1.64
N LYS A 191 25.49 16.53 2.32
CA LYS A 191 26.28 17.21 3.36
C LYS A 191 26.44 16.36 4.63
N ASP A 192 25.58 15.36 4.81
CA ASP A 192 25.56 14.40 5.94
C ASP A 192 25.80 15.04 7.32
N SER A 193 25.21 16.22 7.55
CA SER A 193 25.34 16.93 8.81
C SER A 193 24.40 16.36 9.88
N HIS A 194 24.74 16.55 11.15
CA HIS A 194 23.93 16.09 12.28
C HIS A 194 22.47 16.60 12.22
N GLU A 195 22.26 17.85 11.81
CA GLU A 195 20.92 18.43 11.63
C GLU A 195 20.09 17.67 10.57
N VAL A 196 20.72 17.24 9.47
CA VAL A 196 20.03 16.50 8.41
C VAL A 196 19.68 15.10 8.88
N ARG A 197 20.58 14.41 9.59
CA ARG A 197 20.30 13.09 10.20
C ARG A 197 19.11 13.16 11.16
N VAL A 198 19.01 14.23 11.96
CA VAL A 198 17.88 14.46 12.86
C VAL A 198 16.57 14.70 12.08
N HIS A 199 16.58 15.53 11.04
CA HIS A 199 15.39 15.74 10.20
C HIS A 199 14.92 14.46 9.50
N VAL A 200 15.86 13.66 9.00
CA VAL A 200 15.57 12.35 8.39
C VAL A 200 14.97 11.40 9.43
N THR A 201 15.53 11.37 10.65
CA THR A 201 15.01 10.56 11.77
C THR A 201 13.55 10.93 12.07
N TYR A 202 13.21 12.21 12.17
CA TYR A 202 11.83 12.64 12.41
C TYR A 202 10.88 12.24 11.28
N ALA A 203 11.31 12.36 10.02
CA ALA A 203 10.49 11.93 8.88
C ALA A 203 10.19 10.42 8.93
N TYR A 204 11.18 9.58 9.24
CA TYR A 204 10.98 8.14 9.41
C TYR A 204 10.12 7.80 10.62
N LEU A 205 10.26 8.51 11.75
CA LEU A 205 9.38 8.30 12.91
C LEU A 205 7.91 8.60 12.57
N ILE A 206 7.64 9.67 11.82
CA ILE A 206 6.29 9.99 11.34
C ILE A 206 5.80 8.88 10.41
N ALA A 207 6.62 8.46 9.44
CA ALA A 207 6.24 7.38 8.53
C ALA A 207 5.92 6.07 9.27
N TYR A 208 6.73 5.66 10.25
CA TYR A 208 6.46 4.48 11.06
C TYR A 208 5.20 4.63 11.93
N ALA A 209 4.92 5.82 12.45
CA ALA A 209 3.67 6.08 13.17
C ALA A 209 2.44 5.90 12.28
N PHE A 210 2.48 6.39 11.03
CA PHE A 210 1.40 6.15 10.05
C PHE A 210 1.30 4.66 9.68
N ASN A 211 2.43 4.00 9.46
CA ASN A 211 2.46 2.56 9.17
C ASN A 211 1.85 1.72 10.31
N LEU A 212 2.12 2.05 11.57
CA LEU A 212 1.51 1.37 12.71
C LEU A 212 0.05 1.77 12.90
N ALA A 213 -0.33 3.02 12.60
CA ALA A 213 -1.72 3.44 12.61
C ALA A 213 -2.58 2.68 11.59
N SER A 214 -1.98 2.12 10.53
CA SER A 214 -2.69 1.24 9.59
C SER A 214 -3.34 0.03 10.28
N ILE A 215 -2.77 -0.44 11.39
CA ILE A 215 -3.27 -1.56 12.19
C ILE A 215 -4.68 -1.28 12.73
N ALA A 216 -5.01 -0.02 13.02
CA ALA A 216 -6.34 0.35 13.50
C ALA A 216 -7.43 0.02 12.48
N PHE A 217 -7.12 -0.01 11.18
CA PHE A 217 -8.09 -0.36 10.14
C PHE A 217 -8.32 -1.87 10.04
N VAL A 218 -7.44 -2.72 10.59
CA VAL A 218 -7.63 -4.19 10.62
C VAL A 218 -8.89 -4.59 11.39
N PHE A 219 -9.40 -3.73 12.28
CA PHE A 219 -10.68 -3.98 12.96
C PHE A 219 -11.88 -4.05 12.00
N TRP A 220 -11.81 -3.39 10.83
CA TRP A 220 -12.83 -3.52 9.78
C TRP A 220 -12.72 -4.82 8.97
N LEU A 221 -11.59 -5.51 9.03
CA LEU A 221 -11.45 -6.83 8.41
C LEU A 221 -12.21 -7.87 9.25
N PRO A 222 -13.03 -8.78 8.70
CA PRO A 222 -13.65 -9.84 9.50
C PRO A 222 -12.61 -10.82 10.07
N ARG A 223 -12.92 -11.44 11.22
CA ARG A 223 -11.96 -12.30 11.97
C ARG A 223 -11.56 -13.57 11.22
N GLN A 224 -12.44 -14.15 10.41
CA GLN A 224 -12.24 -15.47 9.83
C GLN A 224 -13.13 -15.67 8.60
N LYS A 225 -12.79 -16.67 7.75
CA LYS A 225 -13.59 -17.12 6.60
C LYS A 225 -15.07 -17.26 6.93
N GLU A 226 -15.37 -17.98 8.00
CA GLU A 226 -16.74 -18.26 8.44
C GLU A 226 -17.52 -16.99 8.76
N HIS A 227 -16.88 -16.04 9.47
CA HIS A 227 -17.49 -14.76 9.79
C HIS A 227 -17.79 -13.91 8.53
N ALA A 228 -16.94 -14.01 7.50
CA ALA A 228 -17.17 -13.35 6.22
C ALA A 228 -18.41 -13.93 5.50
N HIS A 229 -18.58 -15.25 5.53
CA HIS A 229 -19.77 -15.90 4.98
C HIS A 229 -21.04 -15.60 5.79
N GLU A 230 -20.95 -15.53 7.11
CA GLU A 230 -22.06 -15.12 7.98
C GLU A 230 -22.48 -13.68 7.71
N LEU A 231 -21.54 -12.74 7.68
CA LEU A 231 -21.82 -11.34 7.34
C LEU A 231 -22.35 -11.20 5.90
N ARG A 232 -22.02 -12.11 4.99
CA ARG A 232 -22.62 -12.12 3.65
C ARG A 232 -24.06 -12.63 3.67
N ARG A 233 -24.36 -13.67 4.45
CA ARG A 233 -25.71 -14.26 4.57
C ARG A 233 -26.68 -13.38 5.36
N VAL A 234 -26.19 -12.67 6.37
CA VAL A 234 -27.00 -11.90 7.34
C VAL A 234 -26.82 -10.39 7.17
N GLY A 235 -25.85 -9.95 6.36
CA GLY A 235 -25.46 -8.55 6.24
C GLY A 235 -26.56 -7.64 5.72
N ASN A 236 -26.88 -6.63 6.51
CA ASN A 236 -27.79 -5.57 6.08
C ASN A 236 -27.12 -4.69 5.00
N LYS A 237 -27.91 -4.28 4.01
CA LYS A 237 -27.53 -3.26 3.04
C LYS A 237 -27.64 -1.88 3.68
N SER A 238 -26.60 -1.07 3.56
CA SER A 238 -26.62 0.34 3.99
C SER A 238 -26.38 1.26 2.81
N LYS A 239 -27.43 1.97 2.39
CA LYS A 239 -27.35 2.96 1.28
C LYS A 239 -26.39 4.11 1.61
N LEU A 240 -26.36 4.55 2.87
CA LEU A 240 -25.48 5.64 3.32
C LEU A 240 -24.00 5.24 3.20
N MET A 241 -23.63 4.08 3.72
CA MET A 241 -22.24 3.60 3.67
C MET A 241 -21.81 3.26 2.25
N GLY A 242 -22.70 2.69 1.43
CA GLY A 242 -22.45 2.48 0.01
C GLY A 242 -22.19 3.80 -0.74
N PHE A 243 -23.01 4.83 -0.51
CA PHE A 243 -22.80 6.16 -1.10
C PHE A 243 -21.48 6.79 -0.67
N LEU A 244 -21.14 6.76 0.62
CA LEU A 244 -19.84 7.24 1.12
C LEU A 244 -18.68 6.52 0.44
N THR A 245 -18.82 5.19 0.26
CA THR A 245 -17.83 4.36 -0.41
C THR A 245 -17.59 4.79 -1.85
N VAL A 246 -18.67 4.98 -2.61
CA VAL A 246 -18.58 5.49 -3.99
C VAL A 246 -17.95 6.87 -4.03
N LEU A 247 -18.32 7.74 -3.09
CA LEU A 247 -17.86 9.13 -3.05
C LEU A 247 -16.34 9.22 -2.87
N TYR A 248 -15.77 8.55 -1.87
CA TYR A 248 -14.31 8.63 -1.67
C TYR A 248 -13.52 7.90 -2.75
N ILE A 249 -14.04 6.80 -3.32
CA ILE A 249 -13.39 6.12 -4.45
C ILE A 249 -13.38 7.03 -5.68
N THR A 250 -14.51 7.67 -5.99
CA THR A 250 -14.64 8.56 -7.15
C THR A 250 -13.77 9.80 -6.98
N PHE A 251 -13.78 10.40 -5.78
CA PHE A 251 -12.88 11.47 -5.43
C PHE A 251 -11.42 11.05 -5.62
N GLY A 252 -11.06 9.86 -5.12
CA GLY A 252 -9.70 9.37 -5.24
C GLY A 252 -9.29 9.05 -6.67
N PHE A 253 -10.21 8.54 -7.49
CA PHE A 253 -9.99 8.32 -8.91
C PHE A 253 -9.74 9.64 -9.66
N ILE A 254 -10.61 10.63 -9.45
CA ILE A 254 -10.43 11.98 -10.02
C ILE A 254 -9.09 12.56 -9.58
N TRP A 255 -8.76 12.43 -8.30
CA TRP A 255 -7.49 12.91 -7.75
C TRP A 255 -6.28 12.27 -8.44
N VAL A 256 -6.26 10.95 -8.59
CA VAL A 256 -5.18 10.22 -9.27
C VAL A 256 -5.05 10.63 -10.74
N VAL A 257 -6.17 10.77 -11.45
CA VAL A 257 -6.19 11.26 -12.83
C VAL A 257 -5.62 12.67 -12.91
N LEU A 258 -6.01 13.56 -12.00
CA LEU A 258 -5.46 14.91 -11.90
C LEU A 258 -3.96 14.88 -11.61
N THR A 259 -3.48 14.16 -10.60
CA THR A 259 -2.05 14.12 -10.24
C THR A 259 -1.19 13.53 -11.36
N ASN A 260 -1.65 12.47 -12.01
CA ASN A 260 -0.95 11.89 -13.15
C ASN A 260 -0.95 12.85 -14.35
N GLY A 261 -2.08 13.48 -14.65
CA GLY A 261 -2.18 14.50 -15.70
C GLY A 261 -1.29 15.72 -15.43
N LEU A 262 -1.21 16.18 -14.18
CA LEU A 262 -0.34 17.28 -13.76
C LEU A 262 1.15 16.93 -13.87
N THR A 263 1.51 15.67 -13.65
CA THR A 263 2.89 15.17 -13.78
C THR A 263 3.32 15.09 -15.25
N LEU A 264 2.39 14.77 -16.15
CA LEU A 264 2.61 14.74 -17.60
C LEU A 264 2.75 16.14 -18.24
N SER A 265 2.24 17.19 -17.60
CA SER A 265 2.29 18.56 -18.13
C SER A 265 3.52 19.31 -17.63
N SER A 266 4.49 19.54 -18.51
CA SER A 266 5.79 20.18 -18.22
C SER A 266 5.70 21.58 -17.58
N LYS A 267 4.55 22.28 -17.66
CA LYS A 267 4.34 23.59 -17.01
C LYS A 267 3.86 23.49 -15.56
N THR A 268 3.40 22.32 -15.12
CA THR A 268 2.77 22.12 -13.79
C THR A 268 3.57 21.17 -12.89
N SER A 269 4.64 20.57 -13.40
CA SER A 269 5.57 19.73 -12.62
C SER A 269 6.25 20.48 -11.46
N CYS A 270 6.21 21.82 -11.46
CA CYS A 270 6.73 22.67 -10.39
C CYS A 270 5.79 22.83 -9.19
N LEU A 271 4.51 22.47 -9.31
CA LEU A 271 3.52 22.67 -8.23
C LEU A 271 3.79 21.71 -7.07
N ARG A 272 3.74 22.22 -5.83
CA ARG A 272 3.90 21.42 -4.60
C ARG A 272 2.94 20.22 -4.52
N ILE A 273 1.74 20.36 -5.07
CA ILE A 273 0.73 19.29 -5.14
C ILE A 273 1.18 18.11 -6.01
N ALA A 274 2.04 18.35 -7.01
CA ALA A 274 2.65 17.32 -7.85
C ALA A 274 4.00 16.81 -7.32
N GLY A 275 4.45 17.26 -6.14
CA GLY A 275 5.75 16.91 -5.57
C GLY A 275 6.93 17.71 -6.12
N GLY A 276 6.66 18.82 -6.84
CA GLY A 276 7.67 19.80 -7.22
C GLY A 276 8.09 20.67 -6.04
N THR A 277 9.34 21.17 -6.05
CA THR A 277 9.91 22.00 -4.97
C THR A 277 9.27 23.39 -4.82
N GLY A 278 8.24 23.70 -5.61
CA GLY A 278 7.83 25.07 -5.85
C GLY A 278 8.76 25.70 -6.88
N CYS A 279 8.16 26.19 -7.97
CA CYS A 279 8.61 27.44 -8.54
C CYS A 279 8.14 28.54 -7.55
#